data_AF-A0AAP6D086-F1
#
_entry.id   AF-A0AAP6D086-F1
#
_cell.length_a   1.000
_cell.length_b   1.000
_cell.length_c   1.000
_cell.angle_alpha   90.00
_cell.angle_beta   90.00
_cell.angle_gamma   90.00
#
_symmetry.space_group_name_H-M   'P 1'
#
loop_
_entity.id
_entity.type
_entity.pdbx_description
1 polymer ?
#
loop_
_entity_poly.entity_id
_entity_poly.type
_entity_poly.pdbx_seq_one_letter_code
_entity_poly.pdbx_strand_id
1 'polypeptide(L)'
;HINFNEGLVGLVKRSAEPLNLAEASKHPEFKFFPQLGEQVYHSFLATPIIHRKQVLGVLVIQQKTPRLFSEMEESFLVTLSAQLAVIIAHAQSLGHWQLASKPTVLKGLPASTGVAIGEFWFDNTQPSLSDVFPSSTLDKEREQELLLVAIERALNDFRRMRKKFDSEINKDALAIFDLFTHLLNDPMLRGDLKKQIEKGDRADWALRQVVETYSNRFARMSDVYLRERAQDIRELGQRLLYFLHN
;
A
#
# COMPACT_ATOMS: atom_id res chain seq x y z
N HIS A 1 -12.74 21.16 -5.98
CA HIS A 1 -11.53 21.66 -6.65
C HIS A 1 -11.76 23.11 -7.06
N ILE A 2 -10.94 24.05 -6.56
CA ILE A 2 -10.92 25.43 -7.08
C ILE A 2 -10.19 25.38 -8.42
N ASN A 3 -10.81 25.89 -9.48
CA ASN A 3 -10.13 26.03 -10.76
C ASN A 3 -9.00 27.06 -10.58
N PHE A 4 -7.77 26.67 -10.91
CA PHE A 4 -6.57 27.50 -10.75
C PHE A 4 -6.58 28.83 -11.53
N ASN A 5 -7.61 29.07 -12.34
CA ASN A 5 -7.80 30.29 -13.13
C ASN A 5 -8.72 31.32 -12.46
N GLU A 6 -9.24 31.05 -11.26
CA GLU A 6 -10.23 31.91 -10.61
C GLU A 6 -9.83 32.21 -9.16
N GLY A 7 -10.27 33.35 -8.63
CA GLY A 7 -9.99 33.74 -7.25
C GLY A 7 -8.61 34.38 -7.05
N LEU A 8 -8.38 34.94 -5.86
CA LEU A 8 -7.11 35.59 -5.48
C LEU A 8 -5.92 34.62 -5.52
N VAL A 9 -6.15 33.36 -5.17
CA VAL A 9 -5.14 32.29 -5.26
C VAL A 9 -4.75 32.04 -6.72
N GLY A 10 -5.73 32.04 -7.63
CA GLY A 10 -5.48 31.93 -9.07
C GLY A 10 -4.72 33.14 -9.62
N LEU A 11 -5.02 34.34 -9.14
CA LEU A 11 -4.29 35.57 -9.52
C LEU A 11 -2.80 35.48 -9.15
N VAL A 12 -2.49 35.12 -7.90
CA VAL A 12 -1.09 34.95 -7.44
C VAL A 12 -0.36 33.87 -8.23
N LYS A 13 -1.06 32.78 -8.57
CA LYS A 13 -0.49 31.71 -9.41
C LYS A 13 -0.14 32.20 -10.82
N ARG A 14 -0.96 33.08 -11.40
CA ARG A 14 -0.76 33.62 -12.77
C ARG A 14 0.29 34.73 -12.79
N SER A 15 0.25 35.65 -11.82
CA SER A 15 1.22 36.74 -11.71
C SER A 15 2.60 36.23 -11.30
N ALA A 16 2.66 35.12 -10.55
CA ALA A 16 3.86 34.67 -9.87
C ALA A 16 4.45 35.74 -8.93
N GLU A 17 3.57 36.56 -8.36
CA GLU A 17 3.90 37.65 -7.44
C GLU A 17 3.09 37.53 -6.14
N PRO A 18 3.65 37.92 -4.98
CA PRO A 18 2.90 38.04 -3.74
C PRO A 18 1.69 38.97 -3.85
N LEU A 19 0.65 38.70 -3.05
CA LEU A 19 -0.54 39.54 -2.94
C LEU A 19 -0.88 39.76 -1.47
N ASN A 20 -0.93 41.02 -1.06
CA ASN A 20 -1.20 41.45 0.31
C ASN A 20 -2.40 42.41 0.32
N LEU A 21 -3.51 41.98 0.91
CA LEU A 21 -4.78 42.69 0.92
C LEU A 21 -5.33 42.74 2.35
N ALA A 22 -5.77 43.93 2.79
CA ALA A 22 -6.46 44.08 4.07
C ALA A 22 -7.90 43.57 4.04
N GLU A 23 -8.53 43.59 2.87
CA GLU A 23 -9.92 43.19 2.65
C GLU A 23 -10.01 42.41 1.34
N ALA A 24 -9.85 41.09 1.41
CA ALA A 24 -9.90 40.17 0.29
C ALA A 24 -11.23 40.25 -0.48
N SER A 25 -12.34 40.38 0.24
CA SER A 25 -13.70 40.42 -0.31
C SER A 25 -13.98 41.60 -1.25
N LYS A 26 -13.21 42.69 -1.12
CA LYS A 26 -13.35 43.90 -1.95
C LYS A 26 -12.57 43.82 -3.27
N HIS A 27 -11.70 42.83 -3.43
CA HIS A 27 -10.87 42.72 -4.61
C HIS A 27 -11.67 42.17 -5.82
N PRO A 28 -11.54 42.72 -7.03
CA PRO A 28 -12.34 42.30 -8.20
C PRO A 28 -12.23 40.82 -8.57
N GLU A 29 -11.05 40.22 -8.39
CA GLU A 29 -10.79 38.79 -8.63
C GLU A 29 -11.17 37.89 -7.43
N PHE A 30 -11.81 38.43 -6.38
CA PHE A 30 -12.24 37.61 -5.25
C PHE A 30 -13.38 36.68 -5.67
N LYS A 31 -13.19 35.38 -5.45
CA LYS A 31 -14.21 34.37 -5.69
C LYS A 31 -14.47 33.61 -4.40
N PHE A 32 -15.73 33.64 -3.99
CA PHE A 32 -16.18 32.97 -2.78
C PHE A 32 -16.43 31.48 -3.03
N PHE A 33 -15.91 30.63 -2.15
CA PHE A 33 -16.16 29.18 -2.15
C PHE A 33 -16.80 28.76 -0.82
N PRO A 34 -18.13 28.51 -0.78
CA PRO A 34 -18.87 28.17 0.44
C PRO A 34 -18.28 27.00 1.23
N GLN A 35 -17.65 26.06 0.53
CA GLN A 35 -17.11 24.82 1.09
C GLN A 35 -15.84 25.04 1.94
N LEU A 36 -15.19 26.21 1.85
CA LEU A 36 -13.93 26.50 2.55
C LEU A 36 -14.13 27.26 3.87
N GLY A 37 -15.36 27.70 4.17
CA GLY A 37 -15.65 28.44 5.41
C GLY A 37 -14.95 29.80 5.49
N GLU A 38 -14.49 30.36 4.36
CA GLU A 38 -13.67 31.59 4.31
C GLU A 38 -14.43 32.89 4.61
N GLN A 39 -15.74 32.82 4.92
CA GLN A 39 -16.59 33.99 5.19
C GLN A 39 -16.13 34.87 6.35
N VAL A 40 -15.27 34.34 7.22
CA VAL A 40 -14.86 35.01 8.46
C VAL A 40 -13.51 35.74 8.30
N TYR A 41 -12.84 35.62 7.16
CA TYR A 41 -11.50 36.17 6.96
C TYR A 41 -11.52 37.40 6.05
N HIS A 42 -10.85 38.45 6.51
CA HIS A 42 -10.76 39.75 5.84
C HIS A 42 -9.39 39.93 5.19
N SER A 43 -8.32 39.79 5.96
CA SER A 43 -6.96 39.99 5.45
C SER A 43 -6.48 38.75 4.71
N PHE A 44 -5.75 38.97 3.61
CA PHE A 44 -5.21 37.93 2.75
C PHE A 44 -3.78 38.27 2.36
N LEU A 45 -2.83 37.42 2.75
CA LEU A 45 -1.46 37.44 2.27
C LEU A 45 -1.20 36.12 1.57
N ALA A 46 -0.80 36.16 0.31
CA ALA A 46 -0.45 34.98 -0.44
C ALA A 46 0.86 35.16 -1.17
N THR A 47 1.66 34.11 -1.22
CA THR A 47 2.93 34.08 -1.96
C THR A 47 3.00 32.83 -2.83
N PRO A 48 3.55 32.94 -4.05
CA PRO A 48 3.71 31.79 -4.92
C PRO A 48 4.86 30.90 -4.44
N ILE A 49 4.67 29.60 -4.50
CA ILE A 49 5.71 28.59 -4.27
C ILE A 49 6.35 28.27 -5.62
N ILE A 50 7.55 28.79 -5.87
CA ILE A 50 8.20 28.74 -7.19
C ILE A 50 9.45 27.87 -7.16
N HIS A 51 9.55 26.93 -8.09
CA HIS A 51 10.76 26.16 -8.34
C HIS A 51 11.08 26.14 -9.84
N ARG A 52 12.32 26.48 -10.23
CA ARG A 52 12.77 26.49 -11.65
C ARG A 52 11.79 27.20 -12.62
N LYS A 53 11.33 28.40 -12.24
CA LYS A 53 10.35 29.22 -13.00
C LYS A 53 8.95 28.61 -13.15
N GLN A 54 8.64 27.54 -12.40
CA GLN A 54 7.30 26.96 -12.36
C GLN A 54 6.66 27.23 -11.00
N VAL A 55 5.43 27.73 -11.01
CA VAL A 55 4.62 27.91 -9.79
C VAL A 55 4.04 26.55 -9.40
N LEU A 56 4.60 25.93 -8.37
CA LEU A 56 4.17 24.64 -7.83
C LEU A 56 2.85 24.76 -7.05
N GLY A 57 2.60 25.92 -6.44
CA GLY A 57 1.44 26.20 -5.62
C GLY A 57 1.42 27.63 -5.09
N VAL A 58 0.50 27.94 -4.18
CA VAL A 58 0.38 29.24 -3.53
C VAL A 58 0.21 29.01 -2.03
N LEU A 59 1.04 29.66 -1.23
CA LEU A 59 0.93 29.67 0.22
C LEU A 59 0.09 30.87 0.64
N VAL A 60 -0.97 30.63 1.42
CA VAL A 60 -1.96 31.65 1.80
C VAL A 60 -2.05 31.75 3.32
N ILE A 61 -2.03 32.98 3.83
CA ILE A 61 -2.35 33.33 5.21
C ILE A 61 -3.57 34.25 5.18
N GLN A 62 -4.55 33.93 6.02
CA GLN A 62 -5.77 34.71 6.18
C GLN A 62 -5.98 35.07 7.65
N GLN A 63 -6.54 36.26 7.92
CA GLN A 63 -6.88 36.70 9.28
C GLN A 63 -8.29 37.30 9.34
N LYS A 64 -8.95 37.15 10.50
CA LYS A 64 -10.30 37.68 10.73
C LYS A 64 -10.33 39.20 10.91
N THR A 65 -9.23 39.81 11.33
CA THR A 65 -9.13 41.26 11.46
C THR A 65 -8.64 41.86 10.15
N PRO A 66 -9.24 42.95 9.64
CA PRO A 66 -8.77 43.64 8.45
C PRO A 66 -7.49 44.43 8.75
N ARG A 67 -6.38 44.09 8.09
CA ARG A 67 -5.09 44.78 8.15
C ARG A 67 -4.20 44.39 6.97
N LEU A 68 -3.28 45.28 6.59
CA LEU A 68 -2.16 44.88 5.74
C LEU A 68 -1.10 44.16 6.57
N PHE A 69 -0.48 43.16 5.97
CA PHE A 69 0.71 42.53 6.53
C PHE A 69 1.92 43.44 6.28
N SER A 70 2.85 43.47 7.21
CA SER A 70 4.09 44.24 7.09
C SER A 70 5.04 43.62 6.05
N GLU A 71 5.98 44.42 5.54
CA GLU A 71 7.02 43.94 4.60
C GLU A 71 7.85 42.78 5.19
N MET A 72 8.06 42.76 6.51
CA MET A 72 8.74 41.67 7.20
C MET A 72 7.93 40.37 7.14
N GLU A 73 6.61 40.44 7.38
CA GLU A 73 5.71 39.28 7.29
C GLU A 73 5.62 38.74 5.86
N GLU A 74 5.57 39.64 4.88
CA GLU A 74 5.58 39.26 3.46
C GLU A 74 6.90 38.59 3.06
N SER A 75 8.04 39.20 3.40
CA SER A 75 9.37 38.65 3.12
C SER A 75 9.60 37.30 3.78
N PHE A 76 9.11 37.15 5.02
CA PHE A 76 9.14 35.87 5.73
C PHE A 76 8.33 34.80 4.97
N LEU A 77 7.13 35.14 4.50
CA LEU A 77 6.30 34.20 3.77
C LEU A 77 6.91 33.82 2.41
N VAL A 78 7.52 34.77 1.69
CA VAL A 78 8.26 34.50 0.46
C VAL A 78 9.42 33.54 0.72
N THR A 79 10.15 33.73 1.83
CA THR A 79 11.26 32.85 2.22
C THR A 79 10.78 31.44 2.52
N LEU A 80 9.68 31.30 3.28
CA LEU A 80 9.06 30.00 3.53
C LEU A 80 8.59 29.32 2.25
N SER A 81 7.95 30.07 1.35
CA SER A 81 7.51 29.56 0.05
C SER A 81 8.68 29.04 -0.78
N ALA A 82 9.84 29.70 -0.76
CA ALA A 82 11.05 29.24 -1.43
C ALA A 82 11.59 27.92 -0.83
N GLN A 83 11.61 27.80 0.50
CA GLN A 83 12.04 26.56 1.18
C GLN A 83 11.09 25.39 0.88
N LEU A 84 9.77 25.63 0.94
CA LEU A 84 8.75 24.65 0.59
C LEU A 84 8.88 24.21 -0.88
N ALA A 85 9.23 25.11 -1.78
CA ALA A 85 9.37 24.80 -3.20
C ALA A 85 10.41 23.70 -3.44
N VAL A 86 11.53 23.72 -2.71
CA VAL A 86 12.59 22.70 -2.80
C VAL A 86 12.07 21.33 -2.34
N ILE A 87 11.38 21.30 -1.20
CA ILE A 87 10.84 20.06 -0.61
C ILE A 87 9.77 19.45 -1.53
N ILE A 88 8.84 20.27 -2.02
CA ILE A 88 7.77 19.83 -2.93
C ILE A 88 8.37 19.32 -4.24
N ALA A 89 9.35 20.02 -4.81
CA ALA A 89 10.01 19.58 -6.03
C ALA A 89 10.74 18.23 -5.84
N HIS A 90 11.40 18.03 -4.71
CA HIS A 90 12.04 16.76 -4.37
C HIS A 90 11.01 15.62 -4.22
N ALA A 91 9.90 15.86 -3.50
CA ALA A 91 8.84 14.88 -3.32
C ALA A 91 8.14 14.50 -4.65
N GLN A 92 7.94 15.47 -5.55
CA GLN A 92 7.43 15.23 -6.91
C GLN A 92 8.40 14.39 -7.75
N SER A 93 9.71 14.64 -7.63
CA SER A 93 10.74 13.87 -8.35
C SER A 93 10.80 12.40 -7.93
N LEU A 94 10.44 12.10 -6.69
CA LEU A 94 10.38 10.73 -6.16
C LEU A 94 9.07 10.02 -6.48
N GLY A 95 8.12 10.69 -7.14
CA GLY A 95 6.81 10.12 -7.47
C GLY A 95 5.83 10.01 -6.29
N HIS A 96 6.18 10.56 -5.12
CA HIS A 96 5.34 10.48 -3.91
C HIS A 96 4.15 11.46 -3.94
N TRP A 97 4.18 12.50 -4.77
CA TRP A 97 3.15 13.54 -4.82
C TRP A 97 2.86 13.97 -6.27
N GLN A 98 1.73 13.53 -6.84
CA GLN A 98 1.19 14.08 -8.10
C GLN A 98 -0.09 14.89 -7.79
N LEU A 99 0.03 16.22 -7.79
CA LEU A 99 -1.06 17.16 -7.48
C LEU A 99 -2.14 17.30 -8.57
N ALA A 100 -2.02 16.55 -9.66
CA ALA A 100 -3.06 16.45 -10.68
C ALA A 100 -3.52 14.99 -10.74
N SER A 101 -4.69 14.73 -10.15
CA SER A 101 -5.48 13.53 -10.41
C SER A 101 -6.00 13.56 -11.85
N LYS A 102 -5.09 13.49 -12.84
CA LYS A 102 -5.51 12.91 -14.11
C LYS A 102 -5.91 11.47 -13.78
N PRO A 103 -7.11 11.01 -14.20
CA PRO A 103 -7.43 9.60 -14.07
C PRO A 103 -6.31 8.83 -14.75
N THR A 104 -5.50 8.14 -13.96
CA THR A 104 -4.40 7.35 -14.48
C THR A 104 -5.03 6.18 -15.22
N VAL A 105 -5.07 6.28 -16.56
CA VAL A 105 -5.47 5.15 -17.39
C VAL A 105 -4.34 4.14 -17.32
N LEU A 106 -4.47 3.18 -16.42
CA LEU A 106 -3.56 2.06 -16.30
C LEU A 106 -3.88 1.05 -17.41
N LYS A 107 -2.89 0.76 -18.27
CA LYS A 107 -2.99 -0.33 -19.23
C LYS A 107 -2.46 -1.61 -18.58
N GLY A 108 -3.32 -2.60 -18.40
CA GLY A 108 -2.95 -3.94 -17.93
C GLY A 108 -2.88 -4.96 -19.07
N LEU A 109 -2.41 -6.17 -18.74
CA LEU A 109 -2.54 -7.34 -19.61
C LEU A 109 -3.92 -7.98 -19.38
N PRO A 110 -4.73 -8.25 -20.43
CA PRO A 110 -6.02 -8.91 -20.26
C PRO A 110 -5.83 -10.39 -19.87
N ALA A 111 -6.20 -10.76 -18.65
CA ALA A 111 -6.16 -12.15 -18.17
C ALA A 111 -7.47 -12.91 -18.41
N SER A 112 -8.62 -12.21 -18.41
CA SER A 112 -9.95 -12.76 -18.70
C SER A 112 -10.78 -11.74 -19.48
N THR A 113 -11.69 -12.22 -20.32
CA THR A 113 -12.63 -11.37 -21.08
C THR A 113 -13.78 -10.90 -20.20
N GLY A 114 -14.30 -9.70 -20.47
CA GLY A 114 -15.47 -9.13 -19.79
C GLY A 114 -15.22 -7.72 -19.26
N VAL A 115 -16.27 -7.05 -18.80
CA VAL A 115 -16.22 -5.73 -18.15
C VAL A 115 -16.97 -5.83 -16.82
N ALA A 116 -16.33 -5.40 -15.74
CA ALA A 116 -16.93 -5.34 -14.41
C ALA A 116 -16.68 -3.94 -13.81
N ILE A 117 -17.67 -3.44 -13.06
CA ILE A 117 -17.59 -2.19 -12.30
C ILE A 117 -17.99 -2.53 -10.87
N GLY A 118 -17.14 -2.20 -9.90
CA GLY A 118 -17.36 -2.49 -8.50
C GLY A 118 -16.44 -1.66 -7.61
N GLU A 119 -16.65 -1.75 -6.30
CA GLU A 119 -15.77 -1.13 -5.33
C GLU A 119 -14.42 -1.86 -5.28
N PHE A 120 -13.35 -1.09 -5.11
CA PHE A 120 -12.02 -1.65 -4.94
C PHE A 120 -11.87 -2.19 -3.53
N TRP A 121 -11.60 -3.49 -3.40
CA TRP A 121 -11.26 -4.12 -2.14
C TRP A 121 -9.83 -4.65 -2.20
N PHE A 122 -9.02 -4.26 -1.23
CA PHE A 122 -7.63 -4.70 -1.08
C PHE A 122 -7.49 -5.50 0.20
N ASP A 123 -7.24 -6.81 0.06
CA ASP A 123 -6.93 -7.67 1.19
C ASP A 123 -5.46 -7.51 1.57
N ASN A 124 -5.21 -6.88 2.70
CA ASN A 124 -3.89 -6.87 3.34
C ASN A 124 -3.92 -7.48 4.74
N THR A 125 -4.89 -8.36 5.00
CA THR A 125 -5.09 -8.98 6.31
C THR A 125 -4.38 -10.32 6.45
N GLN A 126 -3.94 -10.91 5.33
CA GLN A 126 -3.28 -12.21 5.34
C GLN A 126 -1.83 -12.07 5.80
N PRO A 127 -1.38 -12.90 6.78
CA PRO A 127 -0.03 -12.84 7.30
C PRO A 127 0.96 -13.26 6.21
N SER A 128 1.97 -12.45 5.91
CA SER A 128 2.99 -12.80 4.91
C SER A 128 4.10 -13.65 5.52
N LEU A 129 4.48 -14.73 4.84
CA LEU A 129 5.61 -15.56 5.23
C LEU A 129 6.92 -14.75 5.28
N SER A 130 7.06 -13.70 4.44
CA SER A 130 8.24 -12.81 4.45
C SER A 130 8.41 -12.03 5.76
N ASP A 131 7.32 -11.83 6.49
CA ASP A 131 7.24 -10.94 7.65
C ASP A 131 7.36 -11.73 8.96
N VAL A 132 7.54 -13.05 8.89
CA VAL A 132 7.76 -13.91 10.05
C VAL A 132 9.23 -13.85 10.49
N PHE A 133 9.52 -13.24 11.62
CA PHE A 133 10.88 -13.10 12.15
C PHE A 133 11.32 -14.30 13.01
N PRO A 134 12.63 -14.52 13.18
CA PRO A 134 13.16 -15.52 14.11
C PRO A 134 12.56 -15.36 15.51
N SER A 135 11.96 -16.43 16.00
CA SER A 135 11.32 -16.42 17.31
C SER A 135 11.34 -17.80 17.99
N SER A 136 11.46 -17.77 19.32
CA SER A 136 11.60 -18.97 20.14
C SER A 136 10.44 -19.13 21.12
N THR A 137 10.16 -20.37 21.52
CA THR A 137 9.13 -20.75 22.49
C THR A 137 9.74 -21.50 23.67
N LEU A 138 9.10 -21.38 24.83
CA LEU A 138 9.36 -22.23 26.00
C LEU A 138 8.39 -23.42 26.08
N ASP A 139 7.24 -23.33 25.40
CA ASP A 139 6.17 -24.32 25.41
C ASP A 139 6.14 -24.99 24.03
N LYS A 140 6.94 -26.06 23.89
CA LYS A 140 7.13 -26.76 22.62
C LYS A 140 5.92 -27.62 22.30
N GLU A 141 5.31 -28.21 23.32
CA GLU A 141 4.12 -29.05 23.23
C GLU A 141 2.95 -28.25 22.64
N ARG A 142 2.73 -27.02 23.12
CA ARG A 142 1.69 -26.13 22.57
C ARG A 142 1.94 -25.77 21.12
N GLU A 143 3.16 -25.41 20.74
CA GLU A 143 3.48 -25.08 19.34
C GLU A 143 3.31 -26.30 18.41
N GLN A 144 3.62 -27.51 18.90
CA GLN A 144 3.35 -28.75 18.15
C GLN A 144 1.85 -29.00 17.98
N GLU A 145 1.04 -28.79 19.02
CA GLU A 145 -0.42 -28.93 18.94
C GLU A 145 -1.02 -27.91 17.96
N LEU A 146 -0.60 -26.64 18.05
CA LEU A 146 -1.02 -25.58 17.13
C LEU A 146 -0.71 -25.94 15.67
N LEU A 147 0.50 -26.44 15.41
CA LEU A 147 0.90 -26.87 14.08
C LEU A 147 0.01 -28.01 13.55
N LEU A 148 -0.26 -29.02 14.39
CA LEU A 148 -1.13 -30.14 14.00
C LEU A 148 -2.54 -29.67 13.65
N VAL A 149 -3.13 -28.80 14.48
CA VAL A 149 -4.45 -28.22 14.23
C VAL A 149 -4.46 -27.40 12.94
N ALA A 150 -3.43 -26.58 12.70
CA ALA A 150 -3.32 -25.78 11.49
C ALA A 150 -3.20 -26.63 10.22
N ILE A 151 -2.44 -27.72 10.25
CA ILE A 151 -2.32 -28.67 9.13
C ILE A 151 -3.68 -29.32 8.83
N GLU A 152 -4.41 -29.76 9.85
CA GLU A 152 -5.74 -30.37 9.66
C GLU A 152 -6.76 -29.37 9.10
N ARG A 153 -6.73 -28.11 9.57
CA ARG A 153 -7.57 -27.03 9.02
C ARG A 153 -7.24 -26.77 7.55
N ALA A 154 -5.95 -26.67 7.21
CA ALA A 154 -5.50 -26.48 5.84
C ALA A 154 -5.93 -27.64 4.92
N LEU A 155 -5.75 -28.88 5.36
CA LEU A 155 -6.16 -30.08 4.62
C LEU A 155 -7.65 -30.07 4.31
N ASN A 156 -8.49 -29.74 5.30
CA ASN A 156 -9.93 -29.68 5.12
C ASN A 156 -10.35 -28.55 4.17
N ASP A 157 -9.69 -27.39 4.25
CA ASP A 157 -9.94 -26.27 3.36
C ASP A 157 -9.59 -26.60 1.90
N PHE A 158 -8.41 -27.19 1.65
CA PHE A 158 -8.01 -27.61 0.30
C PHE A 158 -8.94 -28.69 -0.28
N ARG A 159 -9.36 -29.68 0.53
CA ARG A 159 -10.36 -30.68 0.11
C ARG A 159 -11.69 -30.05 -0.25
N ARG A 160 -12.15 -29.06 0.54
CA ARG A 160 -13.40 -28.33 0.28
C ARG A 160 -13.30 -27.50 -1.00
N MET A 161 -12.20 -26.78 -1.21
CA MET A 161 -11.96 -26.00 -2.43
C MET A 161 -11.92 -26.89 -3.66
N ARG A 162 -11.18 -28.00 -3.61
CA ARG A 162 -11.17 -29.01 -4.68
C ARG A 162 -12.57 -29.46 -5.06
N LYS A 163 -13.39 -29.85 -4.08
CA LYS A 163 -14.77 -30.33 -4.32
C LYS A 163 -15.67 -29.26 -4.95
N LYS A 164 -15.51 -27.98 -4.57
CA LYS A 164 -16.27 -26.88 -5.15
C LYS A 164 -15.94 -26.67 -6.63
N PHE A 165 -14.67 -26.85 -6.99
CA PHE A 165 -14.17 -26.60 -8.34
C PHE A 165 -14.19 -27.82 -9.25
N ASP A 166 -14.61 -28.98 -8.74
CA ASP A 166 -14.71 -30.25 -9.47
C ASP A 166 -15.61 -30.15 -10.71
N SER A 167 -16.61 -29.24 -10.69
CA SER A 167 -17.53 -28.98 -11.80
C SER A 167 -17.22 -27.75 -12.64
N GLU A 168 -16.33 -26.84 -12.18
CA GLU A 168 -16.19 -25.49 -12.73
C GLU A 168 -14.80 -25.18 -13.33
N ILE A 169 -13.77 -25.99 -13.03
CA ILE A 169 -12.38 -25.69 -13.44
C ILE A 169 -11.75 -26.83 -14.26
N ASN A 170 -10.81 -26.47 -15.14
CA ASN A 170 -9.92 -27.40 -15.86
C ASN A 170 -9.19 -28.36 -14.89
N LYS A 171 -9.01 -29.63 -15.32
CA LYS A 171 -8.40 -30.71 -14.53
C LYS A 171 -7.00 -30.35 -14.01
N ASP A 172 -6.26 -29.52 -14.72
CA ASP A 172 -4.90 -29.09 -14.35
C ASP A 172 -4.87 -28.25 -13.06
N ALA A 173 -5.92 -27.47 -12.78
CA ALA A 173 -5.98 -26.68 -11.55
C ALA A 173 -6.36 -27.54 -10.34
N LEU A 174 -7.15 -28.61 -10.54
CA LEU A 174 -7.48 -29.57 -9.48
C LEU A 174 -6.23 -30.31 -9.00
N ALA A 175 -5.27 -30.56 -9.88
CA ALA A 175 -4.00 -31.19 -9.54
C ALA A 175 -3.17 -30.38 -8.53
N ILE A 176 -3.34 -29.06 -8.47
CA ILE A 176 -2.66 -28.19 -7.49
C ILE A 176 -3.14 -28.52 -6.07
N PHE A 177 -4.46 -28.68 -5.88
CA PHE A 177 -5.03 -29.04 -4.58
C PHE A 177 -4.61 -30.44 -4.12
N ASP A 178 -4.46 -31.37 -5.05
CA ASP A 178 -3.96 -32.73 -4.77
C ASP A 178 -2.49 -32.71 -4.36
N LEU A 179 -1.67 -31.90 -5.05
CA LEU A 179 -0.27 -31.68 -4.67
C LEU A 179 -0.16 -31.11 -3.25
N PHE A 180 -0.91 -30.06 -2.92
CA PHE A 180 -0.91 -29.48 -1.58
C PHE A 180 -1.36 -30.48 -0.52
N THR A 181 -2.37 -31.28 -0.82
CA THR A 181 -2.82 -32.34 0.08
C THR A 181 -1.74 -33.40 0.31
N HIS A 182 -1.00 -33.80 -0.74
CA HIS A 182 0.10 -34.74 -0.62
C HIS A 182 1.27 -34.15 0.18
N LEU A 183 1.68 -32.91 -0.10
CA LEU A 183 2.76 -32.23 0.62
C LEU A 183 2.46 -32.07 2.10
N LEU A 184 1.22 -31.68 2.46
CA LEU A 184 0.82 -31.57 3.87
C LEU A 184 0.73 -32.92 4.58
N ASN A 185 0.56 -34.02 3.85
CA ASN A 185 0.58 -35.38 4.42
C ASN A 185 1.97 -36.02 4.36
N ASP A 186 2.97 -35.37 3.78
CA ASP A 186 4.34 -35.87 3.70
C ASP A 186 4.94 -35.98 5.11
N PRO A 187 5.31 -37.20 5.56
CA PRO A 187 5.94 -37.41 6.87
C PRO A 187 7.27 -36.66 7.01
N MET A 188 8.02 -36.42 5.93
CA MET A 188 9.27 -35.67 5.98
C MET A 188 9.01 -34.20 6.32
N LEU A 189 8.04 -33.56 5.65
CA LEU A 189 7.68 -32.17 5.91
C LEU A 189 7.23 -31.99 7.36
N ARG A 190 6.30 -32.83 7.81
CA ARG A 190 5.82 -32.82 9.20
C ARG A 190 6.93 -33.07 10.20
N GLY A 191 7.83 -34.01 9.89
CA GLY A 191 8.97 -34.33 10.71
C GLY A 191 9.96 -33.17 10.84
N ASP A 192 10.26 -32.48 9.75
CA ASP A 192 11.20 -31.36 9.76
C ASP A 192 10.63 -30.12 10.47
N LEU A 193 9.33 -29.86 10.33
CA LEU A 193 8.65 -28.83 11.13
C LEU A 193 8.71 -29.17 12.63
N LYS A 194 8.39 -30.42 12.99
CA LYS A 194 8.43 -30.86 14.38
C LYS A 194 9.84 -30.74 14.98
N LYS A 195 10.87 -31.16 14.25
CA LYS A 195 12.28 -31.03 14.67
C LYS A 195 12.66 -29.58 14.94
N GLN A 196 12.14 -28.64 14.15
CA GLN A 196 12.47 -27.23 14.33
C GLN A 196 11.81 -26.66 15.59
N ILE A 197 10.56 -27.04 15.86
CA ILE A 197 9.88 -26.71 17.12
C ILE A 197 10.58 -27.38 18.32
N GLU A 198 11.07 -28.61 18.17
CA GLU A 198 11.84 -29.31 19.21
C GLU A 198 13.15 -28.58 19.59
N LYS A 199 13.75 -27.82 18.66
CA LYS A 199 14.90 -26.95 18.93
C LYS A 199 14.51 -25.70 19.75
N GLY A 200 13.22 -25.43 19.92
CA GLY A 200 12.69 -24.28 20.65
C GLY A 200 12.22 -23.13 19.75
N ASP A 201 12.04 -23.35 18.46
CA ASP A 201 11.46 -22.34 17.56
C ASP A 201 9.92 -22.32 17.66
N ARG A 202 9.32 -21.15 17.48
CA ARG A 202 7.85 -21.05 17.34
C ARG A 202 7.38 -21.67 16.02
N ALA A 203 6.13 -22.12 15.96
CA ALA A 203 5.59 -22.84 14.80
C ALA A 203 5.59 -22.00 13.51
N ASP A 204 5.34 -20.70 13.61
CA ASP A 204 5.39 -19.75 12.50
C ASP A 204 6.81 -19.62 11.91
N TRP A 205 7.81 -19.45 12.77
CA TRP A 205 9.22 -19.37 12.37
C TRP A 205 9.73 -20.70 11.81
N ALA A 206 9.41 -21.81 12.48
CA ALA A 206 9.71 -23.16 12.00
C ALA A 206 9.12 -23.41 10.60
N LEU A 207 7.88 -22.98 10.38
CA LEU A 207 7.21 -23.06 9.09
C LEU A 207 7.98 -22.30 8.00
N ARG A 208 8.34 -21.05 8.25
CA ARG A 208 9.12 -20.24 7.30
C ARG A 208 10.42 -20.92 6.91
N GLN A 209 11.20 -21.40 7.88
CA GLN A 209 12.49 -22.03 7.62
C GLN A 209 12.37 -23.30 6.78
N VAL A 210 11.40 -24.17 7.11
CA VAL A 210 11.20 -25.42 6.37
C VAL A 210 10.70 -25.12 4.95
N VAL A 211 9.72 -24.22 4.79
CA VAL A 211 9.19 -23.85 3.47
C VAL A 211 10.25 -23.21 2.58
N GLU A 212 11.07 -22.29 3.12
CA GLU A 212 12.18 -21.68 2.37
C GLU A 212 13.22 -22.74 1.97
N THR A 213 13.54 -23.68 2.85
CA THR A 213 14.48 -24.78 2.55
C THR A 213 13.99 -25.64 1.40
N TYR A 214 12.71 -26.05 1.44
CA TYR A 214 12.09 -26.86 0.39
C TYR A 214 11.97 -26.07 -0.92
N SER A 215 11.46 -24.84 -0.88
CA SER A 215 11.34 -23.98 -2.06
C SER A 215 12.69 -23.77 -2.75
N ASN A 216 13.76 -23.49 -1.99
CA ASN A 216 15.10 -23.34 -2.53
C ASN A 216 15.65 -24.64 -3.14
N ARG A 217 15.33 -25.79 -2.56
CA ARG A 217 15.71 -27.10 -3.10
C ARG A 217 15.05 -27.34 -4.46
N PHE A 218 13.76 -27.06 -4.58
CA PHE A 218 13.01 -27.19 -5.85
C PHE A 218 13.51 -26.19 -6.90
N ALA A 219 13.79 -24.95 -6.52
CA ALA A 219 14.29 -23.92 -7.44
C ALA A 219 15.66 -24.28 -8.06
N ARG A 220 16.48 -25.10 -7.38
CA ARG A 220 17.79 -25.56 -7.85
C ARG A 220 17.74 -26.84 -8.67
N MET A 221 16.56 -27.44 -8.87
CA MET A 221 16.43 -28.65 -9.69
C MET A 221 16.61 -28.32 -11.18
N SER A 222 17.18 -29.27 -11.91
CA SER A 222 17.41 -29.15 -13.36
C SER A 222 16.11 -29.19 -14.18
N ASP A 223 15.11 -29.92 -13.68
CA ASP A 223 13.79 -30.04 -14.28
C ASP A 223 13.01 -28.70 -14.21
N VAL A 224 12.53 -28.23 -15.37
CA VAL A 224 11.80 -26.97 -15.50
C VAL A 224 10.47 -27.02 -14.75
N TYR A 225 9.74 -28.13 -14.84
CA TYR A 225 8.47 -28.30 -14.16
C TYR A 225 8.67 -28.24 -12.63
N LEU A 226 9.65 -28.96 -12.08
CA LEU A 226 9.93 -28.91 -10.63
C LEU A 226 10.39 -27.52 -10.17
N ARG A 227 11.10 -26.78 -11.02
CA ARG A 227 11.52 -25.41 -10.73
C ARG A 227 10.34 -24.45 -10.66
N GLU A 228 9.38 -24.57 -11.58
CA GLU A 228 8.14 -23.78 -11.57
C GLU A 228 7.30 -24.05 -10.32
N ARG A 229 7.30 -25.31 -9.83
CA ARG A 229 6.63 -25.71 -8.58
C ARG A 229 7.26 -25.16 -7.30
N ALA A 230 8.43 -24.51 -7.36
CA ALA A 230 9.06 -23.91 -6.17
C ALA A 230 8.20 -22.81 -5.54
N GLN A 231 7.40 -22.11 -6.36
CA GLN A 231 6.49 -21.07 -5.91
C GLN A 231 5.26 -21.65 -5.21
N ASP A 232 4.74 -22.78 -5.70
CA ASP A 232 3.62 -23.49 -5.07
C ASP A 232 3.94 -23.89 -3.62
N ILE A 233 5.20 -24.27 -3.33
CA ILE A 233 5.64 -24.57 -1.96
C ILE A 233 5.56 -23.33 -1.06
N ARG A 234 5.90 -22.14 -1.58
CA ARG A 234 5.77 -20.90 -0.82
C ARG A 234 4.31 -20.55 -0.58
N GLU A 235 3.46 -20.75 -1.57
CA GLU A 235 2.03 -20.52 -1.45
C GLU A 235 1.39 -21.48 -0.43
N LEU A 236 1.85 -22.73 -0.38
CA LEU A 236 1.47 -23.66 0.68
C LEU A 236 1.86 -23.13 2.07
N GLY A 237 3.09 -22.63 2.21
CA GLY A 237 3.56 -22.02 3.47
C GLY A 237 2.74 -20.81 3.88
N GLN A 238 2.42 -19.92 2.94
CA GLN A 238 1.56 -18.76 3.14
C GLN A 238 0.18 -19.17 3.64
N ARG A 239 -0.42 -20.21 3.04
CA ARG A 239 -1.72 -20.71 3.44
C ARG A 239 -1.69 -21.37 4.83
N LEU A 240 -0.64 -22.13 5.14
CA LEU A 240 -0.50 -22.76 6.44
C LEU A 240 -0.27 -21.71 7.55
N LEU A 241 0.46 -20.64 7.26
CA LEU A 241 0.66 -19.51 8.17
C LEU A 241 -0.67 -18.84 8.53
N TYR A 242 -1.58 -18.67 7.57
CA TYR A 242 -2.93 -18.17 7.84
C TYR A 242 -3.66 -19.01 8.90
N PHE A 243 -3.56 -20.34 8.85
CA PHE A 243 -4.20 -21.24 9.82
C PHE A 243 -3.46 -21.37 11.16
N LEU A 244 -2.20 -20.94 11.23
CA LEU A 244 -1.49 -20.80 12.51
C LEU A 244 -1.97 -19.58 13.29
N HIS A 245 -2.40 -18.53 12.60
CA HIS A 245 -2.88 -17.29 13.22
C HIS A 245 -4.40 -17.24 13.44
N ASN A 246 -5.19 -18.10 12.77
CA ASN A 246 -6.67 -18.11 12.79
C ASN A 246 -7.22 -19.51 13.08
#